data_AF-A0A291RDY6-F1
#
_entry.id   AF-A0A291RDY6-F1
#
_cell.length_a   1.000
_cell.length_b   1.000
_cell.length_c   1.000
_cell.angle_alpha   90.00
_cell.angle_beta   90.00
_cell.angle_gamma   90.00
#
_symmetry.space_group_name_H-M   'P 1'
#
loop_
_entity.id
_entity.type
_entity.pdbx_description
1 polymer ?
#
loop_
_entity_poly.entity_id
_entity_poly.type
_entity_poly.pdbx_seq_one_letter_code
_entity_poly.pdbx_strand_id
1 'polypeptide(L)'
;MQMSSRSCCAILAAAVIATVSACGSSNKPAPAPESPTSATPSARPTLTASNIQPPSQDNRFTKTSNRPKVVYDPCTWIPDDVVSKLGYDPSTRHRLSDFVAEYTFLTCQFRNSDGALNLNSGNITLEEDKQQYAGKTQDTTVNGREAIIVKKTSADDCTLDMRTKAGLLGITVIIDTPGQTKGLKPCDHISEIASAIEPTIGKDN
;
A
#
# COMPACT_ATOMS: atom_id res chain seq x y z
N MET A 1 -24.22 -59.71 17.31
CA MET A 1 -24.45 -59.37 18.73
C MET A 1 -24.40 -57.84 18.83
N GLN A 2 -25.49 -57.06 18.71
CA GLN A 2 -26.58 -56.84 19.70
C GLN A 2 -25.99 -56.45 21.08
N MET A 3 -26.31 -55.36 21.79
CA MET A 3 -27.39 -54.34 21.85
C MET A 3 -26.72 -52.99 22.27
N SER A 4 -27.15 -51.78 21.89
CA SER A 4 -28.43 -51.06 22.01
C SER A 4 -28.83 -50.63 23.44
N SER A 5 -28.96 -49.31 23.66
CA SER A 5 -30.08 -48.58 24.34
C SER A 5 -29.62 -47.14 24.67
N ARG A 6 -30.15 -46.05 24.06
CA ARG A 6 -31.46 -45.36 24.27
C ARG A 6 -31.65 -44.85 25.72
N SER A 7 -32.15 -43.67 26.06
CA SER A 7 -32.80 -42.49 25.44
C SER A 7 -32.98 -41.42 26.54
N CYS A 8 -33.22 -40.14 26.22
CA CYS A 8 -34.45 -39.40 26.61
C CYS A 8 -34.47 -37.90 26.21
N CYS A 9 -35.55 -37.55 25.51
CA CYS A 9 -36.36 -36.31 25.44
C CYS A 9 -35.76 -34.96 25.92
N ALA A 10 -35.67 -33.91 25.09
CA ALA A 10 -36.74 -33.10 24.45
C ALA A 10 -37.60 -32.30 25.45
N ILE A 11 -37.45 -30.95 25.44
CA ILE A 11 -38.52 -29.99 25.76
C ILE A 11 -38.40 -28.76 24.84
N LEU A 12 -39.44 -28.55 24.05
CA LEU A 12 -39.83 -27.30 23.37
C LEU A 12 -40.59 -26.40 24.35
N ALA A 13 -40.41 -25.07 24.29
CA ALA A 13 -41.49 -24.10 24.51
C ALA A 13 -41.09 -22.68 24.10
N ALA A 14 -41.95 -22.06 23.28
CA ALA A 14 -41.97 -20.65 22.91
C ALA A 14 -42.75 -19.81 23.94
N ALA A 15 -42.55 -18.49 23.98
CA ALA A 15 -43.65 -17.51 23.97
C ALA A 15 -43.18 -16.04 24.10
N VAL A 16 -43.92 -15.22 23.38
CA VAL A 16 -43.93 -13.76 23.19
C VAL A 16 -44.21 -12.98 24.48
N ILE A 17 -43.60 -11.80 24.65
CA ILE A 17 -44.16 -10.71 25.46
C ILE A 17 -44.18 -9.43 24.63
N ALA A 18 -45.39 -8.99 24.31
CA ALA A 18 -45.71 -7.65 23.84
C ALA A 18 -46.20 -6.83 25.05
N THR A 19 -45.66 -5.64 25.25
CA THR A 19 -46.21 -4.64 26.18
C THR A 19 -46.46 -3.34 25.43
N VAL A 20 -47.70 -2.88 25.55
CA VAL A 20 -48.26 -1.60 25.07
C VAL A 20 -48.34 -0.61 26.24
N SER A 21 -48.43 0.69 25.90
CA SER A 21 -48.79 1.88 26.71
C SER A 21 -47.62 2.85 26.92
N ALA A 22 -47.72 4.17 26.83
CA ALA A 22 -48.79 5.11 26.45
C ALA A 22 -48.18 6.53 26.26
N CYS A 23 -49.01 7.44 25.76
CA CYS A 23 -48.77 8.77 25.18
C CYS A 23 -47.95 9.82 25.98
N GLY A 24 -47.35 10.74 25.21
CA GLY A 24 -47.01 12.11 25.64
C GLY A 24 -46.83 13.04 24.43
N SER A 25 -47.84 13.88 24.16
CA SER A 25 -47.88 14.84 23.06
C SER A 25 -46.82 15.93 23.21
N SER A 26 -46.01 16.16 22.17
CA SER A 26 -45.36 17.44 21.88
C SER A 26 -44.98 17.47 20.40
N ASN A 27 -45.78 18.17 19.59
CA ASN A 27 -45.43 18.51 18.22
C ASN A 27 -44.13 19.33 18.22
N LYS A 28 -43.02 18.70 17.84
CA LYS A 28 -41.77 19.37 17.48
C LYS A 28 -41.39 18.85 16.10
N PRO A 29 -41.21 19.72 15.08
CA PRO A 29 -40.74 19.27 13.77
C PRO A 29 -39.41 18.54 13.94
N ALA A 30 -39.33 17.31 13.45
CA ALA A 30 -38.09 16.55 13.38
C ALA A 30 -37.07 17.33 12.53
N PRO A 31 -35.78 17.38 12.91
CA PRO A 31 -34.74 17.81 11.99
C PRO A 31 -34.74 16.88 10.78
N ALA A 32 -34.67 17.45 9.58
CA ALA A 32 -34.53 16.70 8.34
C ALA A 32 -33.34 15.73 8.42
N PRO A 33 -33.38 14.58 7.73
CA PRO A 33 -32.20 13.74 7.58
C PRO A 33 -31.11 14.58 6.92
N GLU A 34 -30.02 14.81 7.64
CA GLU A 34 -28.81 15.40 7.06
C GLU A 34 -28.36 14.46 5.94
N SER A 35 -28.42 14.99 4.71
CA SER A 35 -27.82 14.34 3.55
C SER A 35 -26.34 14.09 3.86
N PRO A 36 -25.75 12.95 3.45
CA PRO A 36 -24.32 12.77 3.61
C PRO A 36 -23.63 13.88 2.80
N THR A 37 -23.03 14.82 3.51
CA THR A 37 -22.13 15.81 2.94
C THR A 37 -21.08 15.04 2.15
N SER A 38 -21.19 15.11 0.83
CA SER A 38 -20.16 14.57 -0.06
C SER A 38 -18.86 15.24 0.33
N ALA A 39 -17.92 14.47 0.87
CA ALA A 39 -16.57 14.96 1.09
C ALA A 39 -16.04 15.43 -0.27
N THR A 40 -15.89 16.74 -0.45
CA THR A 40 -15.16 17.31 -1.57
C THR A 40 -13.80 16.61 -1.61
N PRO A 41 -13.37 16.02 -2.73
CA PRO A 41 -12.02 15.47 -2.83
C PRO A 41 -11.05 16.60 -2.47
N SER A 42 -10.29 16.42 -1.39
CA SER A 42 -9.18 17.30 -1.08
C SER A 42 -8.34 17.39 -2.35
N ALA A 43 -8.30 18.56 -2.97
CA ALA A 43 -7.53 18.78 -4.18
C ALA A 43 -6.11 18.28 -3.88
N ARG A 44 -5.62 17.30 -4.64
CA ARG A 44 -4.30 16.68 -4.48
C ARG A 44 -3.32 17.43 -5.38
N PRO A 45 -2.82 18.63 -4.99
CA PRO A 45 -2.23 19.57 -5.93
C PRO A 45 -0.87 19.06 -6.42
N THR A 46 -0.21 18.26 -5.59
CA THR A 46 1.08 17.61 -5.87
C THR A 46 0.96 16.58 -6.99
N LEU A 47 -0.11 15.77 -7.01
CA LEU A 47 -0.22 14.61 -7.91
C LEU A 47 -0.38 14.96 -9.40
N THR A 48 -0.78 16.19 -9.71
CA THR A 48 -0.97 16.67 -11.10
C THR A 48 0.17 17.58 -11.57
N ALA A 49 1.17 17.85 -10.75
CA ALA A 49 2.27 18.72 -11.14
C ALA A 49 3.08 18.07 -12.30
N SER A 50 3.41 18.85 -13.33
CA SER A 50 4.02 18.33 -14.56
C SER A 50 5.39 17.70 -14.33
N ASN A 51 6.16 18.21 -13.36
CA ASN A 51 7.50 17.71 -13.01
C ASN A 51 7.49 16.35 -12.31
N ILE A 52 6.31 15.83 -11.94
CA ILE A 52 6.17 14.50 -11.33
C ILE A 52 5.39 13.53 -12.22
N GLN A 53 4.97 13.91 -13.43
CA GLN A 53 4.28 12.98 -14.32
C GLN A 53 5.24 11.96 -14.91
N PRO A 54 4.82 10.69 -15.10
CA PRO A 54 5.69 9.68 -15.64
C PRO A 54 5.99 9.94 -17.13
N PRO A 55 7.18 9.55 -17.62
CA PRO A 55 7.51 9.59 -19.04
C PRO A 55 6.68 8.60 -19.84
N SER A 56 6.63 8.79 -21.17
CA SER A 56 6.02 7.82 -22.07
C SER A 56 6.80 6.50 -22.08
N GLN A 57 6.08 5.40 -21.94
CA GLN A 57 6.60 4.03 -22.10
C GLN A 57 6.52 3.53 -23.55
N ASP A 58 6.13 4.37 -24.51
CA ASP A 58 6.01 3.98 -25.93
C ASP A 58 7.26 4.39 -26.72
N ASN A 59 8.30 3.56 -26.65
CA ASN A 59 9.56 3.78 -27.35
C ASN A 59 10.07 2.51 -28.04
N ARG A 60 11.21 2.61 -28.74
CA ARG A 60 11.75 1.48 -29.52
C ARG A 60 12.17 0.28 -28.66
N PHE A 61 12.60 0.51 -27.42
CA PHE A 61 13.09 -0.51 -26.51
C PHE A 61 11.94 -1.26 -25.82
N THR A 62 10.93 -0.53 -25.37
CA THR A 62 9.75 -1.11 -24.71
C THR A 62 8.87 -1.91 -25.68
N LYS A 63 8.83 -1.52 -26.95
CA LYS A 63 8.11 -2.26 -28.00
C LYS A 63 8.68 -3.65 -28.28
N THR A 64 9.98 -3.85 -28.03
CA THR A 64 10.68 -5.11 -28.32
C THR A 64 10.85 -6.00 -27.09
N SER A 65 10.60 -5.49 -25.88
CA SER A 65 10.86 -6.24 -24.64
C SER A 65 9.78 -7.26 -24.28
N ASN A 66 8.59 -7.18 -24.89
CA ASN A 66 7.40 -7.98 -24.53
C ASN A 66 6.98 -7.87 -23.05
N ARG A 67 7.47 -6.85 -22.33
CA ARG A 67 7.10 -6.62 -20.93
C ARG A 67 5.80 -5.81 -20.83
N PRO A 68 4.97 -6.07 -19.80
CA PRO A 68 3.81 -5.24 -19.55
C PRO A 68 4.24 -3.80 -19.23
N LYS A 69 3.38 -2.83 -19.57
CA LYS A 69 3.54 -1.45 -19.14
C LYS A 69 3.39 -1.36 -17.62
N VAL A 70 4.22 -0.54 -16.99
CA VAL A 70 4.09 -0.20 -15.57
C VAL A 70 2.92 0.75 -15.42
N VAL A 71 1.85 0.30 -14.76
CA VAL A 71 0.61 1.07 -14.60
C VAL A 71 0.58 1.86 -13.29
N TYR A 72 1.14 1.26 -12.23
CA TYR A 72 1.21 1.90 -10.92
C TYR A 72 2.40 2.86 -10.91
N ASP A 73 2.13 4.16 -10.75
CA ASP A 73 3.16 5.19 -10.67
C ASP A 73 3.21 5.77 -9.25
N PRO A 74 4.23 5.43 -8.43
CA PRO A 74 4.24 5.84 -7.02
C PRO A 74 4.26 7.36 -6.85
N CYS A 75 4.74 8.12 -7.84
CA CYS A 75 4.80 9.57 -7.75
C CYS A 75 3.43 10.24 -7.93
N THR A 76 2.50 9.62 -8.67
CA THR A 76 1.17 10.21 -8.93
C THR A 76 0.02 9.45 -8.25
N TRP A 77 0.27 8.29 -7.65
CA TRP A 77 -0.78 7.45 -7.06
C TRP A 77 -0.84 7.53 -5.54
N ILE A 78 0.31 7.73 -4.87
CA ILE A 78 0.37 7.73 -3.39
C ILE A 78 -0.16 9.07 -2.87
N PRO A 79 -1.24 9.07 -2.06
CA PRO A 79 -1.79 10.29 -1.47
C PRO A 79 -0.84 10.95 -0.46
N ASP A 80 -0.90 12.28 -0.36
CA ASP A 80 -0.09 13.06 0.60
C ASP A 80 -0.40 12.72 2.07
N ASP A 81 -1.62 12.27 2.40
CA ASP A 81 -1.97 11.87 3.76
C ASP A 81 -1.30 10.54 4.16
N VAL A 82 -1.09 9.62 3.23
CA VAL A 82 -0.30 8.38 3.45
C VAL A 82 1.15 8.75 3.74
N VAL A 83 1.73 9.64 2.93
CA VAL A 83 3.12 10.13 3.11
C VAL A 83 3.29 10.82 4.47
N SER A 84 2.35 11.70 4.83
CA SER A 84 2.38 12.44 6.10
C SER A 84 2.26 11.51 7.31
N LYS A 85 1.38 10.50 7.24
CA LYS A 85 1.22 9.48 8.30
C LYS A 85 2.49 8.68 8.55
N LEU A 86 3.31 8.50 7.52
CA LEU A 86 4.61 7.82 7.60
C LEU A 86 5.75 8.73 8.08
N GLY A 87 5.47 10.00 8.42
CA GLY A 87 6.47 10.94 8.90
C GLY A 87 7.40 11.50 7.81
N TYR A 88 6.99 11.41 6.54
CA TYR A 88 7.66 12.08 5.42
C TYR A 88 6.91 13.35 5.02
N ASP A 89 7.62 14.32 4.45
CA ASP A 89 7.03 15.58 4.00
C ASP A 89 6.53 15.46 2.55
N PRO A 90 5.21 15.53 2.28
CA PRO A 90 4.69 15.45 0.91
C PRO A 90 5.15 16.58 -0.01
N SER A 91 5.56 17.72 0.54
CA SER A 91 6.08 18.84 -0.26
C SER A 91 7.44 18.53 -0.89
N THR A 92 8.16 17.53 -0.36
CA THR A 92 9.44 17.06 -0.88
C THR A 92 9.30 16.02 -2.00
N ARG A 93 8.06 15.70 -2.41
CA ARG A 93 7.78 14.74 -3.48
C ARG A 93 8.59 15.07 -4.72
N HIS A 94 9.40 14.11 -5.16
CA HIS A 94 10.28 14.28 -6.30
C HIS A 94 10.33 13.01 -7.13
N ARG A 95 10.14 13.13 -8.45
CA ARG A 95 10.42 12.05 -9.40
C ARG A 95 11.93 11.99 -9.62
N LEU A 96 12.53 10.85 -9.33
CA LEU A 96 13.95 10.61 -9.60
C LEU A 96 14.14 10.31 -11.10
N SER A 97 15.33 9.83 -11.46
CA SER A 97 15.55 9.37 -12.83
C SER A 97 14.80 8.05 -13.06
N ASP A 98 13.70 8.13 -13.79
CA ASP A 98 13.03 6.94 -14.32
C ASP A 98 13.90 6.22 -15.35
N PHE A 99 13.66 4.92 -15.49
CA PHE A 99 14.27 4.11 -16.53
C PHE A 99 13.17 3.57 -17.44
N VAL A 100 13.27 3.79 -18.75
CA VAL A 100 12.26 3.35 -19.72
C VAL A 100 12.95 2.79 -20.97
N ALA A 101 13.43 1.55 -20.86
CA ALA A 101 14.09 0.84 -21.96
C ALA A 101 13.59 -0.61 -22.04
N GLU A 102 14.49 -1.61 -22.05
CA GLU A 102 14.15 -3.03 -22.05
C GLU A 102 13.35 -3.41 -20.79
N TYR A 103 13.61 -2.70 -19.69
CA TYR A 103 12.81 -2.68 -18.47
C TYR A 103 12.28 -1.27 -18.23
N THR A 104 11.22 -1.16 -17.43
CA THR A 104 10.71 0.13 -16.96
C THR A 104 10.73 0.19 -15.45
N PHE A 105 11.18 1.32 -14.91
CA PHE A 105 11.07 1.70 -13.51
C PHE A 105 10.59 3.14 -13.40
N LEU A 106 9.42 3.33 -12.78
CA LEU A 106 8.86 4.63 -12.41
C LEU A 106 9.16 4.90 -10.95
N THR A 107 9.69 6.09 -10.65
CA THR A 107 10.30 6.40 -9.36
C THR A 107 9.60 7.53 -8.63
N CYS A 108 9.69 7.50 -7.30
CA CYS A 108 9.29 8.62 -6.44
C CYS A 108 10.16 8.65 -5.19
N GLN A 109 10.50 9.86 -4.75
CA GLN A 109 11.17 10.10 -3.49
C GLN A 109 10.34 11.05 -2.62
N PHE A 110 10.33 10.77 -1.32
CA PHE A 110 9.94 11.71 -0.27
C PHE A 110 11.08 11.81 0.75
N ARG A 111 11.17 12.94 1.45
CA ARG A 111 12.22 13.20 2.44
C ARG A 111 11.62 13.66 3.76
N ASN A 112 12.39 13.47 4.82
CA ASN A 112 12.19 14.10 6.11
C ASN A 112 13.56 14.55 6.66
N SER A 113 13.64 14.92 7.95
CA SER A 113 14.90 15.33 8.57
C SER A 113 15.92 14.20 8.71
N ASP A 114 15.47 12.94 8.64
CA ASP A 114 16.24 11.77 9.04
C ASP A 114 16.69 10.93 7.85
N GLY A 115 16.08 11.15 6.67
CA GLY A 115 16.46 10.49 5.43
C GLY A 115 15.43 10.63 4.31
N ALA A 116 15.32 9.57 3.52
CA ALA A 116 14.45 9.52 2.35
C ALA A 116 13.73 8.17 2.19
N LEU A 117 12.52 8.24 1.66
CA LEU A 117 11.73 7.12 1.18
C LEU A 117 11.79 7.09 -0.33
N ASN A 118 12.44 6.08 -0.88
CA ASN A 118 12.50 5.83 -2.32
C ASN A 118 11.52 4.72 -2.68
N LEU A 119 10.80 4.94 -3.77
CA LEU A 119 9.82 4.02 -4.33
C LEU A 119 10.12 3.80 -5.79
N ASN A 120 10.08 2.55 -6.25
CA ASN A 120 10.24 2.21 -7.66
C ASN A 120 9.22 1.14 -8.08
N SER A 121 8.32 1.50 -9.00
CA SER A 121 7.46 0.49 -9.63
C SER A 121 8.06 0.06 -10.95
N GLY A 122 8.20 -1.24 -11.15
CA GLY A 122 8.85 -1.77 -12.34
C GLY A 122 8.19 -3.02 -12.90
N ASN A 123 8.62 -3.38 -14.12
CA ASN A 123 8.13 -4.55 -14.85
C ASN A 123 9.13 -5.73 -14.87
N ILE A 124 10.03 -5.80 -13.89
CA ILE A 124 10.71 -7.04 -13.50
C ILE A 124 9.82 -7.83 -12.55
N THR A 125 9.78 -9.15 -12.69
CA THR A 125 9.00 -9.99 -11.78
C THR A 125 9.70 -10.14 -10.44
N LEU A 126 8.93 -10.52 -9.40
CA LEU A 126 9.49 -10.84 -8.09
C LEU A 126 10.45 -12.04 -8.17
N GLU A 127 10.20 -12.99 -9.07
CA GLU A 127 11.08 -14.13 -9.36
C GLU A 127 12.42 -13.68 -9.96
N GLU A 128 12.39 -12.75 -10.91
CA GLU A 128 13.62 -12.18 -11.49
C GLU A 128 14.45 -11.49 -10.40
N ASP A 129 13.80 -10.74 -9.48
CA ASP A 129 14.47 -10.08 -8.37
C ASP A 129 15.05 -11.09 -7.36
N LYS A 130 14.29 -12.14 -7.01
CA LYS A 130 14.77 -13.27 -6.19
C LYS A 130 15.98 -13.97 -6.81
N GLN A 131 15.96 -14.19 -8.13
CA GLN A 131 17.06 -14.82 -8.85
C GLN A 131 18.31 -13.91 -8.89
N GLN A 132 18.12 -12.62 -9.16
CA GLN A 132 19.20 -11.65 -9.20
C GLN A 132 19.92 -11.52 -7.85
N TYR A 133 19.16 -11.61 -6.75
CA TYR A 133 19.66 -11.47 -5.38
C TYR A 133 19.67 -12.79 -4.60
N ALA A 134 19.89 -13.91 -5.29
CA ALA A 134 19.89 -15.24 -4.68
C ALA A 134 20.78 -15.30 -3.41
N GLY A 135 20.22 -15.81 -2.31
CA GLY A 135 20.89 -15.86 -1.00
C GLY A 135 20.87 -14.54 -0.20
N LYS A 136 20.26 -13.48 -0.72
CA LYS A 136 20.11 -12.16 -0.06
C LYS A 136 18.65 -11.71 0.09
N THR A 137 17.71 -12.62 -0.18
CA THR A 137 16.27 -12.37 -0.10
C THR A 137 15.63 -13.14 1.04
N GLN A 138 14.60 -12.56 1.64
CA GLN A 138 13.73 -13.21 2.61
C GLN A 138 12.27 -13.00 2.17
N ASP A 139 11.55 -14.11 1.95
CA ASP A 139 10.13 -14.06 1.62
C ASP A 139 9.31 -13.48 2.78
N THR A 140 8.28 -12.70 2.44
CA THR A 140 7.33 -12.12 3.39
C THR A 140 5.99 -11.82 2.70
N THR A 141 5.05 -11.24 3.45
CA THR A 141 3.78 -10.73 2.91
C THR A 141 3.46 -9.38 3.50
N VAL A 142 2.82 -8.51 2.71
CA VAL A 142 2.33 -7.20 3.16
C VAL A 142 0.85 -7.12 2.82
N ASN A 143 -0.02 -7.06 3.83
CA ASN A 143 -1.48 -7.10 3.64
C ASN A 143 -1.98 -8.26 2.75
N GLY A 144 -1.28 -9.40 2.76
CA GLY A 144 -1.57 -10.56 1.90
C GLY A 144 -0.98 -10.50 0.49
N ARG A 145 -0.33 -9.40 0.09
CA ARG A 145 0.46 -9.29 -1.13
C ARG A 145 1.81 -9.96 -0.93
N GLU A 146 2.21 -10.80 -1.89
CA GLU A 146 3.53 -11.44 -1.88
C GLU A 146 4.65 -10.39 -1.95
N ALA A 147 5.67 -10.54 -1.13
CA ALA A 147 6.80 -9.62 -1.07
C ALA A 147 8.10 -10.31 -0.69
N ILE A 148 9.21 -9.62 -0.91
CA ILE A 148 10.52 -9.99 -0.37
C ILE A 148 11.15 -8.81 0.35
N ILE A 149 11.91 -9.10 1.40
CA ILE A 149 12.94 -8.19 1.91
C ILE A 149 14.25 -8.58 1.24
N VAL A 150 14.97 -7.61 0.69
CA VAL A 150 16.20 -7.85 -0.07
C VAL A 150 17.27 -6.81 0.24
N LYS A 151 18.51 -7.28 0.31
CA LYS A 151 19.71 -6.46 0.45
C LYS A 151 20.32 -6.24 -0.93
N LYS A 152 20.03 -5.10 -1.57
CA LYS A 152 20.42 -4.82 -2.96
C LYS A 152 21.85 -4.31 -3.06
N THR A 153 22.37 -3.67 -2.02
CA THR A 153 23.78 -3.27 -1.96
C THR A 153 24.51 -3.96 -0.81
N SER A 154 25.80 -3.66 -0.66
CA SER A 154 26.61 -4.06 0.49
C SER A 154 26.51 -3.06 1.66
N ALA A 155 25.82 -1.94 1.48
CA ALA A 155 25.56 -1.00 2.57
C ALA A 155 24.50 -1.56 3.51
N ASP A 156 24.34 -0.95 4.67
CA ASP A 156 23.15 -1.15 5.50
C ASP A 156 21.99 -0.45 4.77
N ASP A 157 21.42 -1.13 3.77
CA ASP A 157 20.19 -0.75 3.09
C ASP A 157 19.12 -1.82 3.29
N CYS A 158 17.86 -1.39 3.20
CA CYS A 158 16.73 -2.28 3.27
C CYS A 158 15.76 -1.93 2.17
N THR A 159 15.50 -2.91 1.31
CA THR A 159 14.46 -2.80 0.29
C THR A 159 13.43 -3.89 0.51
N LEU A 160 12.16 -3.52 0.38
CA LEU A 160 11.04 -4.45 0.36
C LEU A 160 10.38 -4.32 -1.00
N ASP A 161 10.36 -5.40 -1.77
CA ASP A 161 9.72 -5.45 -3.08
C ASP A 161 8.44 -6.27 -3.00
N MET A 162 7.31 -5.65 -3.37
CA MET A 162 5.99 -6.27 -3.39
C MET A 162 5.56 -6.58 -4.81
N ARG A 163 4.92 -7.73 -5.03
CA ARG A 163 4.40 -8.11 -6.35
C ARG A 163 3.35 -7.13 -6.84
N THR A 164 3.43 -6.77 -8.12
CA THR A 164 2.37 -6.11 -8.89
C THR A 164 2.08 -6.93 -10.15
N LYS A 165 1.00 -6.60 -10.86
CA LYS A 165 0.59 -7.24 -12.12
C LYS A 165 1.61 -7.02 -13.24
N ALA A 166 2.28 -5.85 -13.23
CA ALA A 166 3.33 -5.55 -14.19
C ALA A 166 4.68 -6.13 -13.77
N GLY A 167 4.93 -6.29 -12.47
CA GLY A 167 6.21 -6.75 -11.93
C GLY A 167 6.27 -6.58 -10.42
N LEU A 168 6.84 -5.46 -9.95
CA LEU A 168 6.98 -5.17 -8.53
C LEU A 168 6.88 -3.67 -8.19
N LEU A 169 6.64 -3.38 -6.92
CA LEU A 169 6.86 -2.09 -6.28
C LEU A 169 7.92 -2.28 -5.18
N GLY A 170 9.09 -1.68 -5.36
CA GLY A 170 10.12 -1.61 -4.34
C GLY A 170 9.96 -0.38 -3.45
N ILE A 171 10.26 -0.59 -2.18
CA ILE A 171 10.28 0.40 -1.11
C ILE A 171 11.66 0.36 -0.49
N THR A 172 12.40 1.46 -0.57
CA THR A 172 13.74 1.58 0.03
C THR A 172 13.74 2.73 1.03
N VAL A 173 14.16 2.43 2.25
CA VAL A 173 14.40 3.45 3.29
C VAL A 173 15.88 3.81 3.28
N ILE A 174 16.16 5.10 3.11
CA ILE A 174 17.51 5.64 3.18
C ILE A 174 17.60 6.45 4.46
N ILE A 175 18.58 6.15 5.31
CA ILE A 175 18.84 6.87 6.55
C ILE A 175 20.08 7.75 6.34
N ASP A 176 19.89 9.06 6.40
CA ASP A 176 20.97 10.03 6.30
C ASP A 176 21.69 10.18 7.67
N THR A 177 22.80 10.91 7.70
CA THR A 177 23.61 11.11 8.92
C THR A 177 22.77 11.53 10.15
N PRO A 178 21.82 12.48 10.06
CA PRO A 178 20.97 12.82 11.22
C PRO A 178 20.19 11.62 11.76
N GLY A 179 19.59 10.81 10.88
CA GLY A 179 18.89 9.59 11.28
C GLY A 179 19.82 8.54 11.89
N GLN A 180 21.03 8.40 11.36
CA GLN A 180 22.05 7.50 11.90
C GLN A 180 22.47 7.91 13.32
N THR A 181 22.63 9.21 13.58
CA THR A 181 22.98 9.71 14.93
C THR A 181 21.89 9.46 15.97
N LYS A 182 20.64 9.27 15.53
CA LYS A 182 19.50 8.86 16.37
C LYS A 182 19.40 7.33 16.54
N GLY A 183 20.27 6.56 15.90
CA GLY A 183 20.28 5.11 15.95
C GLY A 183 19.24 4.43 15.04
N LEU A 184 18.66 5.15 14.07
CA LEU A 184 17.69 4.59 13.13
C LEU A 184 18.39 3.61 12.17
N LYS A 185 17.70 2.51 11.84
CA LYS A 185 18.15 1.56 10.82
C LYS A 185 17.12 1.45 9.69
N PRO A 186 17.57 1.26 8.43
CA PRO A 186 16.67 1.17 7.28
C PRO A 186 15.57 0.10 7.40
N CYS A 187 15.84 -1.06 8.01
CA CYS A 187 14.85 -2.13 8.11
C CYS A 187 13.85 -1.98 9.26
N ASP A 188 14.08 -1.10 10.24
CA ASP A 188 13.29 -1.07 11.48
C ASP A 188 11.80 -0.80 11.22
N HIS A 189 11.48 0.01 10.20
CA HIS A 189 10.11 0.45 9.88
C HIS A 189 9.62 0.03 8.49
N ILE A 190 10.37 -0.79 7.75
CA ILE A 190 10.05 -1.06 6.34
C ILE A 190 8.71 -1.79 6.16
N SER A 191 8.37 -2.69 7.09
CA SER A 191 7.09 -3.41 7.05
C SER A 191 5.90 -2.49 7.33
N GLU A 192 6.07 -1.51 8.23
CA GLU A 192 5.04 -0.51 8.55
C GLU A 192 4.78 0.41 7.35
N ILE A 193 5.86 0.92 6.75
CA ILE A 193 5.82 1.72 5.52
C ILE A 193 5.14 0.93 4.39
N ALA A 194 5.54 -0.32 4.17
CA ALA A 194 4.96 -1.16 3.14
C ALA A 194 3.47 -1.39 3.38
N SER A 195 3.05 -1.66 4.62
CA SER A 195 1.65 -1.90 4.97
C SER A 195 0.77 -0.67 4.72
N ALA A 196 1.31 0.53 4.89
CA ALA A 196 0.61 1.78 4.60
C ALA A 196 0.53 2.11 3.10
N ILE A 197 1.55 1.74 2.33
CA ILE A 197 1.63 2.01 0.88
C ILE A 197 0.86 0.97 0.08
N GLU A 198 0.90 -0.30 0.46
CA GLU A 198 0.32 -1.41 -0.30
C GLU A 198 -1.14 -1.15 -0.76
N PRO A 199 -2.05 -0.59 0.05
CA PRO A 199 -3.43 -0.35 -0.38
C PRO A 199 -3.55 0.62 -1.57
N THR A 200 -2.54 1.46 -1.80
CA THR A 200 -2.52 2.42 -2.91
C THR A 200 -2.23 1.76 -4.27
N ILE A 201 -1.67 0.55 -4.27
CA ILE A 201 -1.41 -0.25 -5.48
C ILE A 201 -2.74 -0.62 -6.18
N GLY A 202 -3.78 -0.87 -5.39
CA GLY A 202 -5.09 -1.34 -5.84
C GLY A 202 -5.16 -2.86 -5.91
N LYS A 203 -6.36 -3.42 -5.66
CA LYS A 203 -6.56 -4.88 -5.55
C LYS A 203 -6.39 -5.64 -6.87
N ASP A 204 -6.64 -4.97 -7.99
CA ASP A 204 -6.55 -5.56 -9.34
C ASP A 204 -5.16 -5.41 -9.97
N ASN A 205 -4.23 -4.84 -9.20
CA ASN A 205 -2.83 -4.64 -9.56
C ASN A 205 -1.94 -5.48 -8.64
#